data_AF-A0A1F8JN77-F1
#
_entry.id   AF-A0A1F8JN77-F1
#
_cell.length_a   1.000
_cell.length_b   1.000
_cell.length_c   1.000
_cell.angle_alpha   90.00
_cell.angle_beta   90.00
_cell.angle_gamma   90.00
#
_symmetry.space_group_name_H-M   'P 1'
#
loop_
_entity.id
_entity.type
_entity.pdbx_description
1 polymer ?
#
loop_
_entity_poly.entity_id
_entity_poly.type
_entity_poly.pdbx_seq_one_letter_code
_entity_poly.pdbx_strand_id
1 'polypeptide(L)'
;MNKLNVLPQNPEVEESQGRFPSWLHRKLPLGGQIFKTNTLIDKYKLNTVCEEAKCPNRFECYTKKTATFLALGKECTRNCGFCDIDFSKTPKAPEADEPIRIALSVKELGLKHAVITMVARDDLPDQGASHIARIIQAIRQENKETTIEALTSDFSGDFNALHTVLEARPEIFNHNIETVRSLSTRVRHKAEYDRTLSVLHFAKESKLSIFVKSGIMLGLGETEEEVKQTIQDLKDAGCDIITIGQYLQASRKKLRVKEFIHPDLFKAYEDYGNSLGVKYMYSGPFVRSSYNANLFAEGLLINSH
;
A
#
# COMPACT_ATOMS: atom_id res chain seq x y z
N MET A 1 20.42 26.77 -1.42
CA MET A 1 21.11 25.60 -1.99
C MET A 1 20.46 24.35 -1.44
N ASN A 2 19.69 23.67 -2.29
CA ASN A 2 18.84 22.54 -1.94
C ASN A 2 19.67 21.37 -1.40
N LYS A 3 19.53 21.06 -0.11
CA LYS A 3 19.89 19.75 0.42
C LYS A 3 18.95 18.73 -0.26
N LEU A 4 19.43 18.13 -1.34
CA LEU A 4 18.81 16.93 -1.87
C LEU A 4 18.98 15.87 -0.78
N ASN A 5 17.88 15.49 -0.13
CA ASN A 5 17.85 14.31 0.72
C ASN A 5 17.92 13.06 -0.17
N VAL A 6 19.03 12.88 -0.88
CA VAL A 6 19.42 11.55 -1.32
C VAL A 6 19.59 10.77 -0.03
N LEU A 7 18.78 9.72 0.18
CA LEU A 7 18.98 8.82 1.31
C LEU A 7 20.47 8.42 1.31
N PRO A 8 21.15 8.46 2.47
CA PRO A 8 22.54 8.01 2.53
C PRO A 8 22.66 6.61 1.91
N GLN A 9 23.78 6.33 1.24
CA GLN A 9 24.09 4.96 0.82
C GLN A 9 23.83 4.03 1.99
N ASN A 10 23.17 2.89 1.73
CA ASN A 10 22.89 1.89 2.74
C ASN A 10 24.19 1.64 3.54
N PRO A 11 24.28 2.10 4.80
CA PRO A 11 25.56 2.15 5.53
C PRO A 11 26.02 0.75 5.95
N GLU A 12 25.18 -0.25 5.70
CA GLU A 12 25.40 -1.63 6.04
C GLU A 12 26.09 -2.28 4.84
N VAL A 13 27.38 -2.61 5.01
CA VAL A 13 28.24 -3.14 3.94
C VAL A 13 28.48 -4.65 4.10
N GLU A 14 28.29 -5.23 5.29
CA GLU A 14 28.59 -6.66 5.54
C GLU A 14 27.55 -7.63 4.98
N GLU A 15 27.94 -8.57 4.11
CA GLU A 15 27.03 -9.58 3.58
C GLU A 15 26.49 -10.50 4.70
N SER A 16 25.26 -10.30 5.14
CA SER A 16 24.52 -11.39 5.79
C SER A 16 23.96 -12.28 4.68
N GLN A 17 24.61 -13.43 4.43
CA GLN A 17 24.00 -14.51 3.67
C GLN A 17 22.92 -15.20 4.54
N GLY A 18 21.85 -14.47 4.87
CA GLY A 18 20.69 -15.06 5.52
C GLY A 18 19.89 -15.85 4.49
N ARG A 19 19.90 -17.18 4.56
CA ARG A 19 18.87 -17.98 3.87
C ARG A 19 17.51 -17.59 4.44
N PHE A 20 16.49 -17.54 3.59
CA PHE A 20 15.12 -17.37 4.08
C PHE A 20 14.82 -18.47 5.11
N PRO A 21 14.27 -18.11 6.29
CA PRO A 21 13.75 -19.08 7.22
C PRO A 21 12.68 -19.96 6.57
N SER A 22 12.51 -21.17 7.09
CA SER A 22 11.58 -22.16 6.53
C SER A 22 10.14 -21.65 6.43
N TRP A 23 9.69 -20.81 7.37
CA TRP A 23 8.36 -20.21 7.38
C TRP A 23 8.16 -19.11 6.32
N LEU A 24 9.24 -18.64 5.70
CA LEU A 24 9.21 -17.72 4.55
C LEU A 24 9.29 -18.45 3.20
N HIS A 25 9.13 -19.76 3.18
CA HIS A 25 8.95 -20.53 1.95
C HIS A 25 7.46 -20.72 1.65
N ARG A 26 7.03 -20.33 0.43
CA ARG A 26 5.68 -20.59 -0.08
C ARG A 26 5.72 -21.38 -1.37
N LYS A 27 4.74 -22.27 -1.52
CA LYS A 27 4.46 -22.93 -2.79
C LYS A 27 3.85 -21.91 -3.75
N LEU A 28 4.38 -21.84 -4.97
CA LEU A 28 3.76 -21.08 -6.05
C LEU A 28 2.47 -21.81 -6.48
N PRO A 29 1.33 -21.11 -6.63
CA PRO A 29 0.10 -21.74 -7.07
C PRO A 29 0.23 -22.16 -8.55
N LEU A 30 -0.39 -23.29 -8.89
CA LEU A 30 -0.45 -23.83 -10.24
C LEU A 30 -1.65 -23.20 -10.97
N GLY A 31 -1.46 -22.52 -12.11
CA GLY A 31 -2.62 -22.06 -12.91
C GLY A 31 -2.35 -21.03 -14.01
N GLY A 32 -3.31 -20.91 -14.95
CA GLY A 32 -3.25 -20.03 -16.12
C GLY A 32 -3.85 -18.62 -15.95
N GLN A 33 -4.54 -18.35 -14.83
CA GLN A 33 -5.17 -17.04 -14.55
C GLN A 33 -4.15 -15.88 -14.55
N ILE A 34 -2.89 -16.17 -14.20
CA ILE A 34 -1.78 -15.21 -14.20
C ILE A 34 -1.53 -14.66 -15.61
N PHE A 35 -1.56 -15.51 -16.62
CA PHE A 35 -1.34 -15.09 -18.01
C PHE A 35 -2.44 -14.12 -18.45
N LYS A 36 -3.70 -14.40 -18.10
CA LYS A 36 -4.81 -13.51 -18.43
C LYS A 36 -4.62 -12.12 -17.80
N THR A 37 -4.24 -12.06 -16.52
CA THR A 37 -4.02 -10.77 -15.85
C THR A 37 -2.85 -10.00 -16.46
N ASN A 38 -1.70 -10.65 -16.69
CA ASN A 38 -0.54 -9.99 -17.30
C ASN A 38 -0.84 -9.51 -18.73
N THR A 39 -1.47 -10.34 -19.55
CA THR A 39 -1.87 -9.96 -20.92
C THR A 39 -2.79 -8.74 -20.93
N LEU A 40 -3.68 -8.61 -19.95
CA LEU A 40 -4.57 -7.45 -19.85
C LEU A 40 -3.85 -6.20 -19.36
N ILE A 41 -2.95 -6.33 -18.37
CA ILE A 41 -2.10 -5.23 -17.92
C ILE A 41 -1.28 -4.68 -19.11
N ASP A 42 -0.67 -5.57 -19.90
CA ASP A 42 0.09 -5.22 -21.10
C ASP A 42 -0.79 -4.58 -22.19
N LYS A 43 -1.96 -5.19 -22.48
CA LYS A 43 -2.93 -4.69 -23.46
C LYS A 43 -3.35 -3.24 -23.16
N TYR A 44 -3.59 -2.93 -21.88
CA TYR A 44 -4.02 -1.61 -21.43
C TYR A 44 -2.86 -0.67 -21.06
N LYS A 45 -1.60 -1.12 -21.20
CA LYS A 45 -0.39 -0.36 -20.86
C LYS A 45 -0.46 0.22 -19.44
N LEU A 46 -0.88 -0.62 -18.49
CA LEU A 46 -1.02 -0.24 -17.09
C LEU A 46 0.19 -0.70 -16.29
N ASN A 47 0.43 -0.07 -15.14
CA ASN A 47 1.42 -0.53 -14.18
C ASN A 47 0.70 -1.17 -12.99
N THR A 48 1.31 -2.19 -12.40
CA THR A 48 0.83 -2.76 -11.13
C THR A 48 1.95 -2.77 -10.10
N VAL A 49 1.62 -2.43 -8.86
CA VAL A 49 2.60 -2.57 -7.76
C VAL A 49 2.98 -4.05 -7.56
N CYS A 50 2.10 -4.97 -7.97
CA CYS A 50 2.36 -6.41 -7.96
C CYS A 50 3.61 -6.76 -8.78
N GLU A 51 3.80 -6.11 -9.92
CA GLU A 51 4.96 -6.31 -10.81
C GLU A 51 6.14 -5.42 -10.41
N GLU A 52 5.91 -4.12 -10.26
CA GLU A 52 6.97 -3.14 -9.96
C GLU A 52 7.65 -3.40 -8.62
N ALA A 53 6.89 -3.85 -7.61
CA ALA A 53 7.44 -4.19 -6.29
C ALA A 53 7.76 -5.69 -6.13
N LYS A 54 7.73 -6.49 -7.21
CA LYS A 54 8.05 -7.93 -7.23
C LYS A 54 7.30 -8.71 -6.14
N CYS A 55 5.99 -8.50 -6.04
CA CYS A 55 5.19 -8.98 -4.93
C CYS A 55 5.13 -10.52 -4.88
N PRO A 56 5.48 -11.17 -3.75
CA PRO A 56 5.42 -12.64 -3.63
C PRO A 56 3.98 -13.18 -3.66
N ASN A 57 2.97 -12.33 -3.41
CA ASN A 57 1.57 -12.73 -3.35
C ASN A 57 0.84 -12.62 -4.70
N ARG A 58 1.50 -12.12 -5.75
CA ARG A 58 0.88 -11.82 -7.04
C ARG A 58 0.03 -12.97 -7.55
N PHE A 59 0.58 -14.18 -7.47
CA PHE A 59 -0.06 -15.37 -7.98
C PHE A 59 -1.37 -15.74 -7.27
N GLU A 60 -1.43 -15.55 -5.95
CA GLU A 60 -2.64 -15.80 -5.17
C GLU A 60 -3.68 -14.68 -5.33
N CYS A 61 -3.24 -13.41 -5.35
CA CYS A 61 -4.17 -12.29 -5.51
C CYS A 61 -4.89 -12.36 -6.86
N TYR A 62 -4.17 -12.72 -7.93
CA TYR A 62 -4.76 -12.80 -9.27
C TYR A 62 -5.78 -13.94 -9.38
N THR A 63 -5.54 -15.10 -8.75
CA THR A 63 -6.54 -16.19 -8.73
C THR A 63 -7.80 -15.80 -7.94
N LYS A 64 -7.67 -14.92 -6.93
CA LYS A 64 -8.79 -14.35 -6.17
C LYS A 64 -9.47 -13.15 -6.86
N LYS A 65 -9.12 -12.82 -8.10
CA LYS A 65 -9.64 -11.67 -8.85
C LYS A 65 -9.46 -10.36 -8.07
N THR A 66 -8.25 -10.16 -7.55
CA THR A 66 -7.81 -8.89 -6.94
C THR A 66 -6.51 -8.46 -7.61
N ALA A 67 -6.44 -7.18 -7.98
CA ALA A 67 -5.23 -6.56 -8.52
C ALA A 67 -5.03 -5.19 -7.89
N THR A 68 -3.77 -4.75 -7.83
CA THR A 68 -3.40 -3.43 -7.32
C THR A 68 -2.74 -2.63 -8.45
N PHE A 69 -3.47 -1.63 -8.95
CA PHE A 69 -3.01 -0.76 -10.03
C PHE A 69 -2.12 0.34 -9.47
N LEU A 70 -0.99 0.60 -10.13
CA LEU A 70 -0.10 1.72 -9.84
C LEU A 70 -0.39 2.85 -10.83
N ALA A 71 -1.07 3.88 -10.35
CA ALA A 71 -1.44 5.06 -11.12
C ALA A 71 -0.33 6.12 -11.14
N LEU A 72 -0.44 7.06 -12.07
CA LEU A 72 0.46 8.20 -12.28
C LEU A 72 1.86 7.81 -12.79
N GLY A 73 1.94 6.66 -13.46
CA GLY A 73 3.16 6.11 -14.03
C GLY A 73 3.93 5.18 -13.09
N LYS A 74 5.19 4.94 -13.44
CA LYS A 74 6.10 4.00 -12.73
C LYS A 74 7.31 4.68 -12.07
N GLU A 75 7.39 6.00 -12.17
CA GLU A 75 8.47 6.79 -11.59
C GLU A 75 7.91 7.67 -10.48
N CYS A 76 8.58 7.68 -9.33
CA CYS A 76 8.17 8.36 -8.12
C CYS A 76 9.07 9.55 -7.82
N THR A 77 8.50 10.66 -7.36
CA THR A 77 9.27 11.84 -6.90
C THR A 77 9.92 11.62 -5.52
N ARG A 78 9.70 10.46 -4.91
CA ARG A 78 10.26 10.06 -3.61
C ARG A 78 11.03 8.75 -3.74
N ASN A 79 12.09 8.60 -2.96
CA ASN A 79 12.99 7.46 -3.01
C ASN A 79 13.05 6.78 -1.63
N CYS A 80 11.94 6.19 -1.16
CA CYS A 80 11.90 5.52 0.14
C CYS A 80 12.86 4.32 0.16
N GLY A 81 13.55 4.09 1.29
CA GLY A 81 14.64 3.12 1.37
C GLY A 81 14.20 1.67 1.18
N PHE A 82 12.92 1.38 1.41
CA PHE A 82 12.34 0.04 1.26
C PHE A 82 11.73 -0.23 -0.13
N CYS A 83 11.36 0.80 -0.88
CA CYS A 83 10.50 0.71 -2.06
C CYS A 83 11.32 0.56 -3.34
N ASP A 84 10.96 -0.36 -4.25
CA ASP A 84 11.68 -0.63 -5.51
C ASP A 84 11.13 0.11 -6.74
N ILE A 85 10.14 0.99 -6.56
CA ILE A 85 9.66 1.88 -7.62
C ILE A 85 10.78 2.87 -8.00
N ASP A 86 10.93 3.13 -9.30
CA ASP A 86 11.97 4.00 -9.84
C ASP A 86 11.83 5.44 -9.34
N PHE A 87 12.95 6.08 -9.04
CA PHE A 87 12.98 7.48 -8.63
C PHE A 87 13.23 8.40 -9.84
N SER A 88 12.39 9.43 -9.99
CA SER A 88 12.60 10.51 -10.96
C SER A 88 12.22 11.85 -10.36
N LYS A 89 13.04 12.88 -10.59
CA LYS A 89 12.70 14.26 -10.23
C LYS A 89 11.70 14.89 -11.20
N THR A 90 11.63 14.37 -12.41
CA THR A 90 10.84 14.89 -13.52
C THR A 90 10.14 13.73 -14.20
N PRO A 91 9.21 13.05 -13.49
CA PRO A 91 8.43 11.96 -14.08
C PRO A 91 7.61 12.48 -15.26
N LYS A 92 7.22 11.57 -16.16
CA LYS A 92 6.34 11.94 -17.28
C LYS A 92 4.99 12.47 -16.78
N ALA A 93 4.36 13.32 -17.60
CA ALA A 93 3.01 13.80 -17.32
C ALA A 93 2.03 12.61 -17.23
N PRO A 94 1.04 12.63 -16.32
CA PRO A 94 0.01 11.60 -16.26
C PRO A 94 -0.76 11.51 -17.57
N GLU A 95 -1.04 10.29 -18.02
CA GLU A 95 -1.82 10.05 -19.22
C GLU A 95 -3.32 10.30 -18.95
N ALA A 96 -3.96 11.16 -19.74
CA ALA A 96 -5.33 11.59 -19.46
C ALA A 96 -6.36 10.46 -19.52
N ASP A 97 -6.09 9.40 -20.28
CA ASP A 97 -6.92 8.21 -20.46
C ASP A 97 -6.61 7.05 -19.49
N GLU A 98 -5.57 7.16 -18.65
CA GLU A 98 -5.24 6.16 -17.62
C GLU A 98 -6.46 5.75 -16.75
N PRO A 99 -7.33 6.68 -16.29
CA PRO A 99 -8.53 6.33 -15.54
C PRO A 99 -9.48 5.39 -16.27
N ILE A 100 -9.70 5.63 -17.57
CA ILE A 100 -10.59 4.80 -18.39
C ILE A 100 -9.94 3.43 -18.64
N ARG A 101 -8.63 3.38 -18.91
CA ARG A 101 -7.91 2.11 -19.11
C ARG A 101 -7.94 1.22 -17.87
N ILE A 102 -7.80 1.81 -16.67
CA ILE A 102 -7.95 1.07 -15.40
C ILE A 102 -9.39 0.53 -15.26
N ALA A 103 -10.40 1.37 -15.48
CA ALA A 103 -11.80 0.97 -15.35
C ALA A 103 -12.19 -0.19 -16.29
N LEU A 104 -11.71 -0.16 -17.55
CA LEU A 104 -11.91 -1.24 -18.51
C LEU A 104 -11.16 -2.52 -18.10
N SER A 105 -9.95 -2.39 -17.54
CA SER A 105 -9.18 -3.53 -17.04
C SER A 105 -9.87 -4.22 -15.87
N VAL A 106 -10.40 -3.44 -14.92
CA VAL A 106 -11.21 -3.95 -13.80
C VAL A 106 -12.39 -4.79 -14.31
N LYS A 107 -13.07 -4.29 -15.36
CA LYS A 107 -14.21 -4.96 -16.00
C LYS A 107 -13.83 -6.27 -16.67
N GLU A 108 -12.80 -6.26 -17.51
CA GLU A 108 -12.38 -7.44 -18.28
C GLU A 108 -11.77 -8.54 -17.40
N LEU A 109 -11.15 -8.16 -16.27
CA LEU A 109 -10.70 -9.07 -15.23
C LEU A 109 -11.84 -9.58 -14.33
N GLY A 110 -12.97 -8.88 -14.30
CA GLY A 110 -14.10 -9.18 -13.42
C GLY A 110 -13.70 -9.07 -11.94
N LEU A 111 -12.94 -8.03 -11.57
CA LEU A 111 -12.48 -7.83 -10.20
C LEU A 111 -13.66 -7.44 -9.29
N LYS A 112 -13.79 -8.12 -8.16
CA LYS A 112 -14.77 -7.75 -7.12
C LYS A 112 -14.29 -6.61 -6.23
N HIS A 113 -12.97 -6.47 -6.12
CA HIS A 113 -12.30 -5.45 -5.34
C HIS A 113 -11.07 -4.97 -6.10
N ALA A 114 -10.96 -3.65 -6.30
CA ALA A 114 -9.84 -3.00 -6.97
C ALA A 114 -9.08 -2.12 -5.98
N VAL A 115 -7.77 -2.34 -5.87
CA VAL A 115 -6.89 -1.46 -5.09
C VAL A 115 -6.18 -0.52 -6.05
N ILE A 116 -6.30 0.79 -5.82
CA ILE A 116 -5.64 1.83 -6.59
C ILE A 116 -4.57 2.45 -5.70
N THR A 117 -3.31 2.27 -6.08
CA THR A 117 -2.17 2.95 -5.44
C THR A 117 -1.55 3.95 -6.39
N MET A 118 -0.72 4.85 -5.86
CA MET A 118 -0.05 5.88 -6.64
C MET A 118 1.44 5.96 -6.31
N VAL A 119 2.23 6.38 -7.29
CA VAL A 119 3.53 7.00 -7.01
C VAL A 119 3.34 8.39 -6.39
N ALA A 120 4.32 8.87 -5.64
CA ALA A 120 4.30 10.27 -5.21
C ALA A 120 4.59 11.17 -6.42
N ARG A 121 3.79 12.24 -6.54
CA ARG A 121 3.86 13.23 -7.62
C ARG A 121 4.01 14.63 -7.04
N ASP A 122 5.07 14.85 -6.27
CA ASP A 122 5.37 16.15 -5.67
C ASP A 122 5.60 17.26 -6.74
N ASP A 123 5.70 16.87 -8.02
CA ASP A 123 5.80 17.76 -9.18
C ASP A 123 4.45 18.33 -9.66
N LEU A 124 3.33 17.75 -9.24
CA LEU A 124 1.99 18.19 -9.63
C LEU A 124 1.36 19.12 -8.59
N PRO A 125 0.55 20.13 -8.98
CA PRO A 125 -0.05 21.09 -8.04
C PRO A 125 -0.92 20.46 -6.95
N ASP A 126 -1.72 19.45 -7.30
CA ASP A 126 -2.57 18.69 -6.38
C ASP A 126 -1.95 17.33 -5.99
N GLN A 127 -0.68 17.14 -6.33
CA GLN A 127 0.08 15.91 -6.11
C GLN A 127 -0.57 14.64 -6.69
N GLY A 128 -1.45 14.79 -7.68
CA GLY A 128 -2.14 13.69 -8.36
C GLY A 128 -3.49 13.28 -7.74
N ALA A 129 -3.98 14.00 -6.73
CA ALA A 129 -5.25 13.70 -6.07
C ALA A 129 -6.45 13.65 -7.03
N SER A 130 -6.61 14.64 -7.91
CA SER A 130 -7.68 14.68 -8.91
C SER A 130 -7.61 13.51 -9.88
N HIS A 131 -6.42 12.98 -10.16
CA HIS A 131 -6.25 11.83 -11.03
C HIS A 131 -6.78 10.55 -10.35
N ILE A 132 -6.46 10.36 -9.06
CA ILE A 132 -6.99 9.24 -8.27
C ILE A 132 -8.51 9.32 -8.16
N ALA A 133 -9.06 10.51 -7.90
CA ALA A 133 -10.51 10.71 -7.89
C ALA A 133 -11.17 10.31 -9.23
N ARG A 134 -10.57 10.69 -10.36
CA ARG A 134 -11.04 10.29 -11.70
C ARG A 134 -10.98 8.77 -11.93
N ILE A 135 -9.95 8.09 -11.43
CA ILE A 135 -9.87 6.61 -11.50
C ILE A 135 -11.03 5.97 -10.73
N ILE A 136 -11.26 6.42 -9.49
CA ILE A 136 -12.36 5.89 -8.64
C ILE A 136 -13.71 6.08 -9.34
N GLN A 137 -13.96 7.28 -9.88
CA GLN A 137 -15.19 7.60 -10.61
C GLN A 137 -15.35 6.76 -11.88
N ALA A 138 -14.29 6.59 -12.68
CA ALA A 138 -14.33 5.77 -13.90
C ALA A 138 -14.62 4.30 -13.58
N ILE A 139 -13.98 3.74 -12.55
CA ILE A 139 -14.24 2.36 -12.11
C ILE A 139 -15.71 2.22 -11.71
N ARG A 140 -16.24 3.15 -10.91
CA ARG A 140 -17.63 3.08 -10.41
C ARG A 140 -18.66 3.20 -11.53
N GLN A 141 -18.37 4.02 -12.56
CA GLN A 141 -19.22 4.15 -13.75
C GLN A 141 -19.28 2.85 -14.56
N GLU A 142 -18.13 2.21 -14.78
CA GLU A 142 -18.03 1.00 -15.60
C GLU A 142 -18.32 -0.31 -14.84
N ASN A 143 -18.16 -0.30 -13.51
CA ASN A 143 -18.14 -1.49 -12.65
C ASN A 143 -18.90 -1.23 -11.34
N LYS A 144 -20.23 -1.16 -11.40
CA LYS A 144 -21.08 -0.77 -10.26
C LYS A 144 -20.97 -1.65 -9.02
N GLU A 145 -20.57 -2.91 -9.18
CA GLU A 145 -20.45 -3.89 -8.09
C GLU A 145 -19.03 -4.00 -7.53
N THR A 146 -18.05 -3.36 -8.15
CA THR A 146 -16.65 -3.42 -7.70
C THR A 146 -16.42 -2.42 -6.57
N THR A 147 -15.94 -2.94 -5.44
CA THR A 147 -15.47 -2.10 -4.32
C THR A 147 -14.05 -1.59 -4.59
N ILE A 148 -13.71 -0.43 -4.03
CA ILE A 148 -12.50 0.32 -4.34
C ILE A 148 -11.75 0.67 -3.05
N GLU A 149 -10.47 0.27 -2.98
CA GLU A 149 -9.52 0.75 -1.97
C GLU A 149 -8.55 1.75 -2.60
N ALA A 150 -8.41 2.94 -2.01
CA ALA A 150 -7.45 3.95 -2.46
C ALA A 150 -6.26 3.99 -1.49
N LEU A 151 -5.09 3.52 -1.93
CA LEU A 151 -3.81 3.61 -1.21
C LEU A 151 -3.02 4.82 -1.71
N THR A 152 -3.08 5.94 -1.00
CA THR A 152 -2.52 7.20 -1.48
C THR A 152 -1.18 7.56 -0.85
N SER A 153 -0.50 8.54 -1.46
CA SER A 153 0.55 9.30 -0.79
C SER A 153 -0.02 10.12 0.38
N ASP A 154 0.85 10.81 1.13
CA ASP A 154 0.44 11.73 2.19
C ASP A 154 0.05 13.12 1.66
N PHE A 155 0.15 13.35 0.34
CA PHE A 155 -0.03 14.65 -0.32
C PHE A 155 0.73 15.78 0.38
N SER A 156 1.88 15.47 1.01
CA SER A 156 2.66 16.41 1.80
C SER A 156 1.84 17.14 2.88
N GLY A 157 0.71 16.57 3.33
CA GLY A 157 -0.20 17.16 4.31
C GLY A 157 -1.22 18.13 3.73
N ASP A 158 -1.37 18.19 2.41
CA ASP A 158 -2.43 18.97 1.76
C ASP A 158 -3.80 18.28 1.94
N PHE A 159 -4.57 18.77 2.91
CA PHE A 159 -5.90 18.25 3.20
C PHE A 159 -6.94 18.54 2.11
N ASN A 160 -6.73 19.52 1.22
CA ASN A 160 -7.62 19.73 0.08
C ASN A 160 -7.41 18.63 -0.98
N ALA A 161 -6.15 18.28 -1.24
CA ALA A 161 -5.81 17.15 -2.10
C ALA A 161 -6.34 15.84 -1.52
N LEU A 162 -6.17 15.61 -0.22
CA LEU A 162 -6.75 14.45 0.47
C LEU A 162 -8.27 14.41 0.36
N HIS A 163 -8.94 15.54 0.61
CA HIS A 163 -10.39 15.66 0.52
C HIS A 163 -10.90 15.34 -0.89
N THR A 164 -10.21 15.79 -1.93
CA THR A 164 -10.55 15.49 -3.34
C THR A 164 -10.63 13.98 -3.60
N VAL A 165 -9.71 13.19 -3.03
CA VAL A 165 -9.77 11.72 -3.14
C VAL A 165 -10.92 11.14 -2.33
N LEU A 166 -11.13 11.61 -1.10
CA LEU A 166 -12.19 11.13 -0.22
C LEU A 166 -13.59 11.44 -0.78
N GLU A 167 -13.79 12.57 -1.45
CA GLU A 167 -15.06 12.92 -2.11
C GLU A 167 -15.43 11.95 -3.25
N ALA A 168 -14.46 11.25 -3.84
CA ALA A 168 -14.72 10.16 -4.77
C ALA A 168 -15.27 8.89 -4.07
N ARG A 169 -15.34 8.90 -2.73
CA ARG A 169 -15.90 7.87 -1.84
C ARG A 169 -15.33 6.47 -2.09
N PRO A 170 -14.01 6.24 -1.98
CA PRO A 170 -13.50 4.87 -1.96
C PRO A 170 -14.07 4.17 -0.71
N GLU A 171 -14.45 2.89 -0.85
CA GLU A 171 -14.95 2.11 0.29
C GLU A 171 -13.88 2.00 1.40
N ILE A 172 -12.61 1.90 1.00
CA ILE A 172 -11.47 1.90 1.92
C ILE A 172 -10.49 3.00 1.53
N PHE A 173 -10.20 3.92 2.46
CA PHE A 173 -9.06 4.82 2.34
C PHE A 173 -7.86 4.23 3.07
N ASN A 174 -6.72 4.11 2.39
CA ASN A 174 -5.51 3.50 2.92
C ASN A 174 -4.33 4.47 2.81
N HIS A 175 -3.60 4.64 3.91
CA HIS A 175 -2.32 5.33 3.91
C HIS A 175 -1.37 4.68 4.92
N ASN A 176 -0.28 4.09 4.44
CA ASN A 176 0.63 3.32 5.29
C ASN A 176 1.58 4.20 6.12
N ILE A 177 1.73 3.83 7.39
CA ILE A 177 2.77 4.35 8.27
C ILE A 177 4.15 3.72 8.02
N GLU A 178 4.15 2.51 7.46
CA GLU A 178 5.29 1.71 6.99
C GLU A 178 6.25 1.20 8.07
N THR A 179 6.57 2.00 9.08
CA THR A 179 7.51 1.65 10.15
C THR A 179 7.21 2.44 11.43
N VAL A 180 7.96 2.16 12.48
CA VAL A 180 7.85 2.85 13.77
C VAL A 180 8.43 4.26 13.71
N ARG A 181 8.04 5.10 14.67
CA ARG A 181 8.41 6.52 14.76
C ARG A 181 9.92 6.76 14.66
N SER A 182 10.73 5.99 15.38
CA SER A 182 12.20 6.13 15.43
C SER A 182 12.88 5.85 14.08
N LEU A 183 12.28 5.01 13.23
CA LEU A 183 12.83 4.61 11.94
C LEU A 183 12.28 5.41 10.77
N SER A 184 11.19 6.17 10.95
CA SER A 184 10.45 6.82 9.86
C SER A 184 11.34 7.65 8.94
N THR A 185 12.20 8.51 9.48
CA THR A 185 13.06 9.40 8.67
C THR A 185 14.16 8.66 7.90
N ARG A 186 14.54 7.46 8.35
CA ARG A 186 15.50 6.59 7.66
C ARG A 186 14.84 5.76 6.58
N VAL A 187 13.62 5.28 6.84
CA VAL A 187 12.87 4.37 5.97
C VAL A 187 12.13 5.12 4.87
N ARG A 188 11.57 6.28 5.20
CA ARG A 188 10.65 7.04 4.34
C ARG A 188 11.30 8.37 3.97
N HIS A 189 11.43 8.65 2.67
CA HIS A 189 12.24 9.77 2.18
C HIS A 189 11.70 11.15 2.57
N LYS A 190 10.41 11.41 2.31
CA LYS A 190 9.76 12.69 2.65
C LYS A 190 8.63 12.56 3.66
N ALA A 191 8.10 11.35 3.84
CA ALA A 191 6.93 11.14 4.68
C ALA A 191 7.30 11.17 6.17
N GLU A 192 6.43 11.76 6.98
CA GLU A 192 6.61 11.91 8.42
C GLU A 192 5.59 11.04 9.16
N TYR A 193 5.97 10.55 10.34
CA TYR A 193 5.12 9.67 11.14
C TYR A 193 3.85 10.40 11.59
N ASP A 194 3.99 11.57 12.21
CA ASP A 194 2.84 12.35 12.69
C ASP A 194 1.96 12.86 11.56
N ARG A 195 2.54 13.24 10.41
CA ARG A 195 1.76 13.63 9.24
C ARG A 195 0.88 12.48 8.74
N THR A 196 1.40 11.25 8.75
CA THR A 196 0.60 10.07 8.41
C THR A 196 -0.55 9.86 9.37
N LEU A 197 -0.33 10.01 10.68
CA LEU A 197 -1.42 9.92 11.66
C LEU A 197 -2.49 11.01 11.42
N SER A 198 -2.08 12.25 11.13
CA SER A 198 -3.01 13.34 10.81
C SER A 198 -3.82 13.08 9.52
N VAL A 199 -3.21 12.48 8.49
CA VAL A 199 -3.91 12.07 7.26
C VAL A 199 -4.97 11.00 7.56
N LEU A 200 -4.64 9.99 8.36
CA LEU A 200 -5.55 8.92 8.74
C LEU A 200 -6.71 9.46 9.60
N HIS A 201 -6.40 10.32 10.56
CA HIS A 201 -7.39 10.97 11.41
C HIS A 201 -8.36 11.83 10.60
N PHE A 202 -7.85 12.66 9.68
CA PHE A 202 -8.69 13.45 8.79
C PHE A 202 -9.61 12.58 7.92
N ALA A 203 -9.07 11.49 7.36
CA ALA A 203 -9.89 10.55 6.58
C ALA A 203 -11.01 9.95 7.43
N LYS A 204 -10.73 9.59 8.69
CA LYS A 204 -11.73 9.06 9.62
C LYS A 204 -12.82 10.07 9.96
N GLU A 205 -12.43 11.30 10.29
CA GLU A 205 -13.35 12.38 10.65
C GLU A 205 -14.23 12.82 9.46
N SER A 206 -13.73 12.71 8.23
CA SER A 206 -14.49 13.04 7.03
C SER A 206 -15.74 12.17 6.84
N LYS A 207 -15.72 10.92 7.32
CA LYS A 207 -16.77 9.90 7.12
C LYS A 207 -17.12 9.66 5.64
N LEU A 208 -16.21 9.97 4.72
CA LEU A 208 -16.40 9.79 3.28
C LEU A 208 -15.98 8.41 2.77
N SER A 209 -15.21 7.67 3.57
CA SER A 209 -14.87 6.26 3.36
C SER A 209 -15.45 5.40 4.48
N ILE A 210 -15.76 4.14 4.17
CA ILE A 210 -16.35 3.21 5.14
C ILE A 210 -15.29 2.76 6.14
N PHE A 211 -14.08 2.48 5.66
CA PHE A 211 -12.95 2.11 6.49
C PHE A 211 -11.71 2.95 6.20
N VAL A 212 -10.96 3.23 7.27
CA VAL A 212 -9.59 3.77 7.21
C VAL A 212 -8.60 2.66 7.51
N LYS A 213 -7.53 2.60 6.72
CA LYS A 213 -6.56 1.51 6.77
C LYS A 213 -5.13 2.04 6.80
N SER A 214 -4.27 1.33 7.51
CA SER A 214 -2.83 1.53 7.45
C SER A 214 -2.08 0.21 7.55
N GLY A 215 -0.78 0.26 7.30
CA GLY A 215 0.09 -0.89 7.37
C GLY A 215 1.50 -0.56 7.85
N ILE A 216 2.12 -1.54 8.48
CA ILE A 216 3.50 -1.52 8.97
C ILE A 216 4.26 -2.74 8.46
N MET A 217 5.52 -2.53 8.07
CA MET A 217 6.46 -3.59 7.74
C MET A 217 7.44 -3.79 8.89
N LEU A 218 7.68 -5.05 9.23
CA LEU A 218 8.61 -5.46 10.28
C LEU A 218 9.91 -6.04 9.73
N GLY A 219 10.96 -6.08 10.55
CA GLY A 219 12.29 -6.53 10.20
C GLY A 219 13.22 -5.42 9.72
N LEU A 220 12.93 -4.16 10.02
CA LEU A 220 13.77 -2.99 9.71
C LEU A 220 14.63 -2.52 10.91
N GLY A 221 14.47 -3.19 12.05
CA GLY A 221 15.21 -2.97 13.29
C GLY A 221 14.39 -2.31 14.39
N GLU A 222 13.07 -2.28 14.24
CA GLU A 222 12.12 -1.88 15.28
C GLU A 222 12.06 -2.90 16.42
N THR A 223 11.75 -2.42 17.62
CA THR A 223 11.50 -3.25 18.81
C THR A 223 10.02 -3.59 18.97
N GLU A 224 9.70 -4.64 19.73
CA GLU A 224 8.31 -5.04 20.00
C GLU A 224 7.48 -3.91 20.63
N GLU A 225 8.06 -3.17 21.57
CA GLU A 225 7.39 -2.05 22.25
C GLU A 225 7.10 -0.89 21.29
N GLU A 226 8.01 -0.60 20.35
CA GLU A 226 7.74 0.40 19.31
C GLU A 226 6.62 -0.05 18.37
N VAL A 227 6.55 -1.35 18.02
CA VAL A 227 5.47 -1.88 17.19
C VAL A 227 4.12 -1.77 17.92
N LYS A 228 4.06 -2.14 19.21
CA LYS A 228 2.85 -1.99 20.03
C LYS A 228 2.42 -0.53 20.14
N GLN A 229 3.37 0.39 20.35
CA GLN A 229 3.07 1.82 20.37
C GLN A 229 2.52 2.29 19.02
N THR A 230 3.09 1.84 17.90
CA THR A 230 2.56 2.18 16.56
C THR A 230 1.15 1.63 16.32
N ILE A 231 0.83 0.43 16.82
CA ILE A 231 -0.54 -0.10 16.75
C ILE A 231 -1.52 0.79 17.52
N GLN A 232 -1.13 1.22 18.73
CA GLN A 232 -1.93 2.16 19.52
C GLN A 232 -2.10 3.51 18.80
N ASP A 233 -1.02 4.10 18.30
CA ASP A 233 -1.06 5.37 17.57
C ASP A 233 -1.99 5.30 16.35
N LEU A 234 -1.95 4.19 15.59
CA LEU A 234 -2.83 3.97 14.44
C LEU A 234 -4.30 3.83 14.86
N LYS A 235 -4.55 3.14 15.98
CA LYS A 235 -5.90 3.00 16.55
C LYS A 235 -6.44 4.36 16.98
N ASP A 236 -5.63 5.18 17.64
CA ASP A 236 -6.00 6.53 18.11
C ASP A 236 -6.22 7.49 16.94
N ALA A 237 -5.46 7.34 15.85
CA ALA A 237 -5.69 8.04 14.59
C ALA A 237 -6.94 7.56 13.83
N GLY A 238 -7.66 6.56 14.34
CA GLY A 238 -8.95 6.12 13.77
C GLY A 238 -8.86 5.04 12.70
N CYS A 239 -7.74 4.30 12.62
CA CYS A 239 -7.64 3.15 11.73
C CYS A 239 -8.63 2.04 12.13
N ASP A 240 -9.43 1.60 11.17
CA ASP A 240 -10.30 0.43 11.30
C ASP A 240 -9.54 -0.86 10.96
N ILE A 241 -8.62 -0.78 10.00
CA ILE A 241 -7.84 -1.92 9.49
C ILE A 241 -6.35 -1.65 9.68
N ILE A 242 -5.64 -2.59 10.30
CA ILE A 242 -4.17 -2.56 10.41
C ILE A 242 -3.59 -3.85 9.83
N THR A 243 -2.65 -3.68 8.90
CA THR A 243 -1.89 -4.80 8.32
C THR A 243 -0.44 -4.80 8.79
N ILE A 244 0.08 -5.94 9.24
CA ILE A 244 1.46 -6.11 9.71
C ILE A 244 2.13 -7.21 8.90
N GLY A 245 3.21 -6.86 8.17
CA GLY A 245 3.89 -7.79 7.27
C GLY A 245 5.41 -7.80 7.43
N GLN A 246 6.10 -8.84 6.94
CA GLN A 246 7.56 -8.87 6.89
C GLN A 246 8.08 -7.97 5.77
N TYR A 247 9.03 -7.09 6.08
CA TYR A 247 9.84 -6.42 5.08
C TYR A 247 10.69 -7.44 4.33
N LEU A 248 10.55 -7.47 3.00
CA LEU A 248 11.39 -8.26 2.13
C LEU A 248 12.17 -7.30 1.23
N GLN A 249 13.49 -7.39 1.27
CA GLN A 249 14.36 -6.54 0.49
C GLN A 249 14.20 -6.85 -1.00
N ALA A 250 13.72 -5.86 -1.76
CA ALA A 250 13.45 -6.03 -3.20
C ALA A 250 14.73 -6.07 -4.06
N SER A 251 15.76 -5.35 -3.64
CA SER A 251 17.08 -5.34 -4.31
C SER A 251 18.18 -4.92 -3.34
N ARG A 252 19.44 -5.25 -3.67
CA ARG A 252 20.63 -4.91 -2.84
C ARG A 252 20.82 -3.40 -2.60
N LYS A 253 20.16 -2.56 -3.39
CA LYS A 253 20.18 -1.09 -3.25
C LYS A 253 19.23 -0.57 -2.17
N LYS A 254 18.31 -1.40 -1.69
CA LYS A 254 17.30 -1.06 -0.66
C LYS A 254 17.81 -1.42 0.73
N LEU A 255 17.11 -0.93 1.75
CA LEU A 255 17.42 -1.22 3.16
C LEU A 255 17.57 -2.72 3.39
N ARG A 256 18.46 -3.11 4.31
CA ARG A 256 18.64 -4.52 4.63
C ARG A 256 17.56 -4.98 5.59
N VAL A 257 17.21 -6.25 5.48
CA VAL A 257 16.41 -6.93 6.50
C VAL A 257 17.31 -7.10 7.73
N LYS A 258 16.86 -6.58 8.88
CA LYS A 258 17.50 -6.75 10.17
C LYS A 258 17.11 -8.05 10.85
N GLU A 259 15.85 -8.41 10.71
CA GLU A 259 15.29 -9.59 11.34
C GLU A 259 14.18 -10.18 10.47
N PHE A 260 14.10 -11.51 10.42
CA PHE A 260 12.94 -12.22 9.90
C PHE A 260 12.06 -12.62 11.08
N ILE A 261 10.97 -11.87 11.25
CA ILE A 261 10.06 -12.04 12.39
C ILE A 261 9.39 -13.41 12.33
N HIS A 262 9.35 -14.08 13.49
CA HIS A 262 8.69 -15.39 13.62
C HIS A 262 7.16 -15.22 13.55
N PRO A 263 6.40 -16.16 12.95
CA PRO A 263 4.94 -16.11 12.87
C PRO A 263 4.23 -15.88 14.23
N ASP A 264 4.79 -16.40 15.32
CA ASP A 264 4.21 -16.23 16.66
C ASP A 264 4.18 -14.76 17.11
N LEU A 265 5.18 -13.96 16.72
CA LEU A 265 5.20 -12.52 17.02
C LEU A 265 4.11 -11.79 16.23
N PHE A 266 3.91 -12.16 14.97
CA PHE A 266 2.79 -11.62 14.18
C PHE A 266 1.45 -11.91 14.86
N LYS A 267 1.27 -13.13 15.39
CA LYS A 267 0.06 -13.49 16.14
C LYS A 267 -0.10 -12.66 17.42
N ALA A 268 0.99 -12.47 18.18
CA ALA A 268 0.97 -11.62 19.37
C ALA A 268 0.55 -10.17 19.05
N TYR A 269 1.02 -9.60 17.94
CA TYR A 269 0.61 -8.26 17.50
C TYR A 269 -0.86 -8.19 17.07
N GLU A 270 -1.36 -9.22 16.39
CA GLU A 270 -2.77 -9.34 16.04
C GLU A 270 -3.64 -9.35 17.30
N ASP A 271 -3.29 -10.18 18.29
CA ASP A 271 -4.02 -10.28 19.55
C ASP A 271 -3.95 -8.97 20.35
N TYR A 272 -2.80 -8.30 20.36
CA TYR A 272 -2.65 -6.98 20.98
C TYR A 272 -3.55 -5.93 20.32
N GLY A 273 -3.52 -5.80 18.99
CA GLY A 273 -4.38 -4.85 18.27
C GLY A 273 -5.87 -5.13 18.46
N ASN A 274 -6.27 -6.41 18.49
CA ASN A 274 -7.63 -6.82 18.80
C ASN A 274 -8.04 -6.42 20.23
N SER A 275 -7.12 -6.56 21.20
CA SER A 275 -7.37 -6.16 22.60
C SER A 275 -7.58 -4.65 22.77
N LEU A 276 -7.00 -3.83 21.88
CA LEU A 276 -7.22 -2.38 21.79
C LEU A 276 -8.52 -2.00 21.04
N GLY A 277 -9.23 -2.98 20.48
CA GLY A 277 -10.45 -2.74 19.70
C GLY A 277 -10.21 -2.21 18.29
N VAL A 278 -9.07 -2.52 17.66
CA VAL A 278 -8.93 -2.37 16.20
C VAL A 278 -9.93 -3.30 15.52
N LYS A 279 -10.70 -2.79 14.54
CA LYS A 279 -11.82 -3.55 13.96
C LYS A 279 -11.34 -4.78 13.20
N TYR A 280 -10.25 -4.63 12.44
CA TYR A 280 -9.64 -5.75 11.73
C TYR A 280 -8.12 -5.69 11.77
N MET A 281 -7.51 -6.73 12.36
CA MET A 281 -6.08 -6.96 12.34
C MET A 281 -5.75 -8.05 11.32
N TYR A 282 -4.71 -7.82 10.51
CA TYR A 282 -4.14 -8.85 9.65
C TYR A 282 -2.63 -8.84 9.81
N SER A 283 -2.10 -9.89 10.41
CA SER A 283 -0.69 -9.96 10.77
C SER A 283 -0.08 -11.25 10.26
N GLY A 284 1.03 -11.17 9.55
CA GLY A 284 1.75 -12.36 9.12
C GLY A 284 2.88 -12.06 8.15
N PRO A 285 3.83 -13.00 7.95
CA PRO A 285 5.04 -12.73 7.18
C PRO A 285 4.76 -12.26 5.74
N PHE A 286 3.75 -12.83 5.10
CA PHE A 286 3.39 -12.49 3.72
C PHE A 286 2.30 -11.42 3.61
N VAL A 287 1.81 -10.86 4.71
CA VAL A 287 0.81 -9.80 4.64
C VAL A 287 1.42 -8.58 3.94
N ARG A 288 0.59 -7.95 3.10
CA ARG A 288 0.86 -6.71 2.39
C ARG A 288 -0.39 -5.84 2.51
N SER A 289 -0.25 -4.53 2.34
CA SER A 289 -1.38 -3.61 2.44
C SER A 289 -2.55 -4.01 1.54
N SER A 290 -2.32 -4.57 0.35
CA SER A 290 -3.38 -5.05 -0.55
C SER A 290 -3.65 -6.57 -0.51
N TYR A 291 -3.00 -7.31 0.39
CA TYR A 291 -3.17 -8.77 0.48
C TYR A 291 -4.54 -9.11 1.09
N ASN A 292 -5.25 -10.05 0.46
CA ASN A 292 -6.62 -10.44 0.84
C ASN A 292 -7.61 -9.27 0.93
N ALA A 293 -7.41 -8.21 0.14
CA ALA A 293 -8.27 -7.04 0.19
C ALA A 293 -9.75 -7.34 -0.13
N ASN A 294 -10.01 -8.42 -0.87
CA ASN A 294 -11.35 -8.93 -1.12
C ASN A 294 -12.10 -9.40 0.14
N LEU A 295 -11.40 -9.83 1.19
CA LEU A 295 -12.06 -10.26 2.44
C LEU A 295 -12.74 -9.07 3.14
N PHE A 296 -12.17 -7.86 3.01
CA PHE A 296 -12.81 -6.64 3.50
C PHE A 296 -14.08 -6.33 2.71
N ALA A 297 -14.05 -6.54 1.40
CA ALA A 297 -15.19 -6.31 0.50
C ALA A 297 -16.36 -7.27 0.78
N GLU A 298 -16.08 -8.55 1.06
CA GLU A 298 -17.12 -9.51 1.44
C GLU A 298 -17.79 -9.11 2.77
N GLY A 299 -17.03 -8.63 3.75
CA GLY A 299 -17.58 -8.07 4.99
C GLY A 299 -18.37 -6.76 4.81
N LEU A 300 -18.04 -5.94 3.80
CA LEU A 300 -18.79 -4.74 3.42
C LEU A 300 -20.14 -5.07 2.78
N LEU A 301 -20.16 -6.07 1.89
CA LEU A 301 -21.37 -6.51 1.18
C LEU A 301 -22.38 -7.20 2.11
N ILE A 302 -21.91 -7.90 3.15
CA ILE A 302 -22.80 -8.56 4.13
C ILE A 302 -23.50 -7.54 5.04
N ASN A 303 -22.86 -6.41 5.37
CA ASN A 303 -23.41 -5.40 6.28
C ASN A 303 -24.22 -4.29 5.57
N SER A 304 -24.44 -4.41 4.26
CA SER A 304 -25.25 -3.48 3.46
C SER A 304 -26.64 -4.05 3.10
N HIS A 305 -27.05 -5.13 3.76
CA HIS A 305 -28.38 -5.73 3.70
C HIS A 305 -29.07 -5.71 5.07
#